data_AF-B9RYT5-F1
#
_entry.id   AF-B9RYT5-F1
#
_cell.length_a   1.000
_cell.length_b   1.000
_cell.length_c   1.000
_cell.angle_alpha   90.00
_cell.angle_beta   90.00
_cell.angle_gamma   90.00
#
_symmetry.space_group_name_H-M   'P 1'
#
loop_
_entity.id
_entity.type
_entity.pdbx_description
1 polymer ?
#
loop_
_entity_poly.entity_id
_entity_poly.type
_entity_poly.pdbx_seq_one_letter_code
_entity_poly.pdbx_strand_id
1 'polypeptide(L)'
;MSTHTTEETELQNGAEPEPEAEAEAEAEAEVEASKSEIEAEAESESAIVDGADPKAEERKEAPIQLKEAYEPQSDDQNARPELRKDEGSRTFTMRELLSELKSEEADDVTTPQSQQSTPHLQNNAAMELINSVTGADEEGRSRQRILTFAARRYASAIERNPEDYDALYNWALVLQESADNVSPDSTSPSKDALLEEACKKYDEATRLCPTLHDAFYNWAIAISDRAKMRGRTKEAEELWKQATKNYEKAVQLNWNSPQALNNWGLALQELSAIVPAREKQTIVKTAISKFRAAIQLQFDFHRAIYNLGTVLYGLAEDTLRTGGAINPKDVSPNELYSQSAIYIAAAHALKPNYSVYSSALRLVRSMLPLPYLKVGYLTAPPAGKSIAPHSDWKKSQFVLNHEGLQQVSKLDQKQLPQSLSGRTDVTNSDKKAIKIEVPDIVSVSACSDLTLPPGAGLCVDTVHGPVFLVADSWESLDGWLDAIRSVYTIYARGKSEVLAGIVTG
;
A
#
# COMPACT_ATOMS: atom_id res chain seq x y z
N MET A 1 10.47 -78.01 -56.48
CA MET A 1 9.74 -77.44 -55.33
C MET A 1 9.90 -75.92 -55.45
N SER A 2 9.10 -75.18 -56.24
CA SER A 2 7.69 -75.40 -56.65
C SER A 2 6.76 -75.42 -55.44
N THR A 3 5.71 -74.61 -55.34
CA THR A 3 4.90 -73.86 -56.34
C THR A 3 4.87 -72.34 -56.07
N HIS A 4 4.91 -71.45 -57.08
CA HIS A 4 3.78 -70.88 -57.87
C HIS A 4 2.65 -70.28 -56.98
N THR A 5 2.34 -68.96 -56.98
CA THR A 5 1.89 -68.00 -58.06
C THR A 5 0.47 -68.32 -58.58
N THR A 6 -0.30 -67.41 -59.20
CA THR A 6 -0.16 -65.96 -59.56
C THR A 6 -1.29 -65.14 -58.85
N GLU A 7 -1.86 -63.97 -59.20
CA GLU A 7 -1.83 -62.93 -60.27
C GLU A 7 -2.36 -61.62 -59.59
N GLU A 8 -2.14 -60.34 -59.94
CA GLU A 8 -1.59 -59.58 -61.09
C GLU A 8 -2.63 -59.13 -62.16
N THR A 9 -3.07 -57.85 -62.10
CA THR A 9 -3.61 -57.06 -63.25
C THR A 9 -3.61 -55.54 -62.97
N GLU A 10 -3.66 -54.71 -64.02
CA GLU A 10 -3.13 -53.33 -64.02
C GLU A 10 -4.16 -52.21 -64.28
N LEU A 11 -3.77 -50.97 -63.90
CA LEU A 11 -3.93 -49.64 -64.55
C LEU A 11 -4.94 -49.48 -65.74
N GLN A 12 -5.66 -48.36 -65.96
CA GLN A 12 -5.13 -46.97 -66.10
C GLN A 12 -6.25 -45.89 -66.30
N ASN A 13 -5.92 -44.60 -66.07
CA ASN A 13 -6.50 -43.33 -66.62
C ASN A 13 -7.92 -42.81 -66.24
N GLY A 14 -8.05 -41.49 -65.97
CA GLY A 14 -9.31 -40.73 -66.18
C GLY A 14 -9.59 -39.43 -65.39
N ALA A 15 -9.02 -38.28 -65.79
CA ALA A 15 -9.49 -36.86 -65.67
C ALA A 15 -9.94 -36.20 -64.32
N GLU A 16 -9.27 -35.07 -64.01
CA GLU A 16 -9.70 -33.68 -63.63
C GLU A 16 -11.18 -33.28 -63.41
N PRO A 17 -11.50 -32.10 -62.77
CA PRO A 17 -10.63 -30.99 -62.29
C PRO A 17 -10.92 -30.43 -60.85
N GLU A 18 -10.17 -29.40 -60.44
CA GLU A 18 -10.50 -28.39 -59.39
C GLU A 18 -11.32 -27.20 -60.03
N PRO A 19 -11.45 -25.96 -59.48
CA PRO A 19 -11.11 -25.38 -58.16
C PRO A 19 -12.20 -24.44 -57.54
N GLU A 20 -11.77 -23.60 -56.58
CA GLU A 20 -12.18 -22.19 -56.29
C GLU A 20 -12.70 -21.86 -54.87
N ALA A 21 -12.58 -20.56 -54.55
CA ALA A 21 -12.81 -19.89 -53.27
C ALA A 21 -13.33 -18.45 -53.52
N GLU A 22 -13.46 -17.62 -52.46
CA GLU A 22 -13.96 -16.22 -52.51
C GLU A 22 -15.48 -16.11 -52.84
N ALA A 23 -16.21 -15.04 -52.53
CA ALA A 23 -16.19 -14.06 -51.42
C ALA A 23 -17.52 -13.26 -51.41
N GLU A 24 -17.85 -12.56 -50.31
CA GLU A 24 -18.87 -11.48 -50.22
C GLU A 24 -20.36 -11.85 -50.53
N ALA A 25 -21.41 -11.11 -50.15
CA ALA A 25 -21.67 -10.14 -49.06
C ALA A 25 -23.22 -9.95 -48.89
N GLU A 26 -23.67 -9.27 -47.82
CA GLU A 26 -25.03 -8.70 -47.59
C GLU A 26 -26.24 -9.68 -47.54
N ALA A 27 -27.35 -9.48 -46.81
CA ALA A 27 -27.77 -8.59 -45.71
C ALA A 27 -28.80 -9.41 -44.83
N GLU A 28 -29.75 -8.95 -44.00
CA GLU A 28 -30.31 -7.66 -43.54
C GLU A 28 -31.08 -7.89 -42.20
N ALA A 29 -31.58 -6.82 -41.53
CA ALA A 29 -32.77 -6.71 -40.64
C ALA A 29 -33.08 -7.76 -39.51
N GLU A 30 -33.59 -7.42 -38.31
CA GLU A 30 -33.89 -6.14 -37.62
C GLU A 30 -34.17 -6.41 -36.11
N VAL A 31 -33.96 -5.40 -35.22
CA VAL A 31 -34.78 -5.01 -34.02
C VAL A 31 -35.09 -6.09 -32.92
N GLU A 32 -34.96 -5.87 -31.61
CA GLU A 32 -35.24 -4.68 -30.75
C GLU A 32 -34.06 -4.13 -29.93
N ALA A 33 -34.25 -2.94 -29.33
CA ALA A 33 -33.28 -2.25 -28.49
C ALA A 33 -33.92 -1.41 -27.36
N SER A 34 -33.16 -1.16 -26.29
CA SER A 34 -33.28 -0.03 -25.34
C SER A 34 -31.93 0.05 -24.60
N LYS A 35 -31.12 1.14 -24.60
CA LYS A 35 -31.37 2.55 -24.23
C LYS A 35 -32.02 2.71 -22.85
N SER A 36 -31.57 3.58 -21.96
CA SER A 36 -30.73 4.80 -22.07
C SER A 36 -29.35 4.65 -21.38
N GLU A 37 -28.22 5.13 -21.89
CA GLU A 37 -27.74 6.50 -22.27
C GLU A 37 -26.94 7.21 -21.17
N ILE A 38 -25.80 7.78 -21.59
CA ILE A 38 -24.84 8.55 -20.78
C ILE A 38 -24.82 9.96 -21.37
N GLU A 39 -24.96 10.97 -20.52
CA GLU A 39 -24.44 12.34 -20.62
C GLU A 39 -25.17 13.19 -19.56
N ALA A 40 -24.68 14.35 -19.11
CA ALA A 40 -23.32 14.82 -18.82
C ALA A 40 -23.54 16.21 -18.20
N GLU A 41 -22.85 16.56 -17.11
CA GLU A 41 -22.84 17.96 -16.67
C GLU A 41 -21.60 18.29 -15.84
N ALA A 42 -20.85 19.28 -16.32
CA ALA A 42 -19.74 19.90 -15.62
C ALA A 42 -19.56 21.31 -16.20
N GLU A 43 -20.26 22.29 -15.62
CA GLU A 43 -19.97 23.69 -15.89
C GLU A 43 -20.22 24.53 -14.63
N SER A 44 -19.55 25.68 -14.57
CA SER A 44 -19.50 26.55 -13.40
C SER A 44 -19.78 27.98 -13.81
N GLU A 45 -20.63 28.69 -13.09
CA GLU A 45 -20.65 30.15 -13.20
C GLU A 45 -21.03 30.85 -11.89
N SER A 46 -20.69 32.13 -11.80
CA SER A 46 -20.85 32.97 -10.61
C SER A 46 -21.35 34.35 -11.03
N ALA A 47 -22.41 34.83 -10.41
CA ALA A 47 -22.97 36.16 -10.65
C ALA A 47 -23.33 36.88 -9.34
N ILE A 48 -23.37 38.21 -9.40
CA ILE A 48 -23.49 39.13 -8.26
C ILE A 48 -24.65 40.10 -8.54
N VAL A 49 -25.32 40.62 -7.50
CA VAL A 49 -25.60 42.07 -7.23
C VAL A 49 -26.91 42.29 -6.42
N ASP A 50 -26.79 43.10 -5.36
CA ASP A 50 -27.75 43.92 -4.57
C ASP A 50 -29.25 43.57 -4.40
N GLY A 51 -29.77 43.81 -3.18
CA GLY A 51 -31.19 43.56 -2.84
C GLY A 51 -31.85 44.26 -1.62
N ALA A 52 -31.16 45.19 -0.93
CA ALA A 52 -31.68 46.07 0.15
C ALA A 52 -32.22 45.49 1.49
N ASP A 53 -31.73 46.06 2.60
CA ASP A 53 -32.23 45.94 3.99
C ASP A 53 -33.44 46.90 4.23
N PRO A 54 -34.28 46.68 5.27
CA PRO A 54 -34.17 47.60 6.42
C PRO A 54 -34.49 47.03 7.84
N LYS A 55 -33.55 47.29 8.77
CA LYS A 55 -33.69 47.53 10.24
C LYS A 55 -33.74 46.31 11.19
N ALA A 56 -32.97 46.21 12.29
CA ALA A 56 -32.49 47.18 13.32
C ALA A 56 -33.54 47.45 14.45
N GLU A 57 -33.24 47.92 15.67
CA GLU A 57 -32.11 48.63 16.33
C GLU A 57 -31.97 48.07 17.79
N GLU A 58 -30.90 48.05 18.61
CA GLU A 58 -29.49 48.52 18.73
C GLU A 58 -28.70 47.40 19.53
N ARG A 59 -27.35 47.21 19.55
CA ARG A 59 -26.24 47.95 20.24
C ARG A 59 -26.38 48.03 21.80
N LYS A 60 -25.33 48.17 22.64
CA LYS A 60 -23.97 48.73 22.43
C LYS A 60 -22.91 48.35 23.53
N GLU A 61 -21.66 48.13 23.09
CA GLU A 61 -20.32 48.49 23.66
C GLU A 61 -19.85 48.27 25.14
N ALA A 62 -18.56 47.91 25.23
CA ALA A 62 -17.64 47.69 26.39
C ALA A 62 -17.30 48.96 27.23
N PRO A 63 -16.54 48.87 28.38
CA PRO A 63 -15.05 48.86 28.36
C PRO A 63 -14.33 48.15 29.60
N ILE A 64 -13.20 47.41 29.50
CA ILE A 64 -11.72 47.75 29.50
C ILE A 64 -10.92 47.59 30.84
N GLN A 65 -9.91 46.67 30.81
CA GLN A 65 -8.53 46.67 31.41
C GLN A 65 -8.12 46.38 32.90
N LEU A 66 -7.03 45.58 32.99
CA LEU A 66 -5.79 45.66 33.82
C LEU A 66 -5.82 45.47 35.36
N LYS A 67 -5.03 44.50 35.90
CA LYS A 67 -3.57 44.64 36.14
C LYS A 67 -2.88 43.30 36.53
N GLU A 68 -1.57 43.33 36.83
CA GLU A 68 -0.65 42.16 36.83
C GLU A 68 -0.08 41.74 38.21
N ALA A 69 0.48 40.52 38.24
CA ALA A 69 1.55 39.98 39.13
C ALA A 69 1.30 39.81 40.65
N TYR A 70 1.46 38.57 41.16
CA TYR A 70 2.68 38.09 41.84
C TYR A 70 2.57 36.59 42.23
N GLU A 71 3.68 35.84 42.11
CA GLU A 71 3.90 34.47 42.63
C GLU A 71 4.63 34.51 44.02
N PRO A 72 4.82 33.41 44.80
CA PRO A 72 4.71 31.98 44.43
C PRO A 72 4.08 30.98 45.47
N GLN A 73 3.99 29.71 45.03
CA GLN A 73 4.27 28.44 45.76
C GLN A 73 3.22 27.59 46.53
N SER A 74 3.48 26.27 46.44
CA SER A 74 3.04 25.08 47.22
C SER A 74 1.58 24.58 47.13
N ASP A 75 1.42 23.57 46.28
CA ASP A 75 0.88 22.23 46.53
C ASP A 75 -0.63 22.01 46.89
N ASP A 76 -1.36 21.69 45.81
CA ASP A 76 -2.26 20.53 45.64
C ASP A 76 -3.51 20.36 46.54
N GLN A 77 -4.67 20.71 45.96
CA GLN A 77 -5.84 19.82 46.03
C GLN A 77 -6.92 20.10 44.95
N ASN A 78 -7.35 19.02 44.28
CA ASN A 78 -8.65 18.82 43.62
C ASN A 78 -9.14 19.72 42.45
N ALA A 79 -9.04 19.13 41.26
CA ALA A 79 -10.16 18.86 40.34
C ALA A 79 -10.93 20.02 39.64
N ARG A 80 -10.75 20.09 38.31
CA ARG A 80 -11.84 20.19 37.30
C ARG A 80 -11.37 19.58 35.95
N PRO A 81 -12.26 19.34 34.96
CA PRO A 81 -12.17 18.14 34.13
C PRO A 81 -11.22 18.23 32.95
N GLU A 82 -10.46 17.16 32.71
CA GLU A 82 -9.82 16.91 31.43
C GLU A 82 -10.77 16.22 30.45
N LEU A 83 -10.66 16.60 29.16
CA LEU A 83 -11.34 15.92 28.06
C LEU A 83 -10.74 14.52 27.88
N ARG A 84 -11.61 13.50 27.78
CA ARG A 84 -11.18 12.14 27.42
C ARG A 84 -10.48 12.19 26.06
N LYS A 85 -9.23 11.73 26.02
CA LYS A 85 -8.54 11.37 24.77
C LYS A 85 -9.04 9.99 24.35
N ASP A 86 -9.36 9.81 23.07
CA ASP A 86 -9.59 8.48 22.52
C ASP A 86 -8.30 7.66 22.60
N GLU A 87 -8.39 6.45 23.15
CA GLU A 87 -7.30 5.47 23.14
C GLU A 87 -7.26 4.77 21.77
N GLY A 88 -6.58 5.42 20.82
CA GLY A 88 -6.55 4.98 19.42
C GLY A 88 -5.85 3.63 19.20
N SER A 89 -6.65 2.63 18.79
CA SER A 89 -6.25 1.51 17.92
C SER A 89 -4.90 0.81 18.25
N ARG A 90 -4.80 0.16 19.41
CA ARG A 90 -3.75 -0.84 19.66
C ARG A 90 -4.21 -2.22 19.17
N THR A 91 -3.60 -2.72 18.10
CA THR A 91 -3.77 -4.12 17.67
C THR A 91 -3.00 -5.03 18.63
N PHE A 92 -3.70 -5.80 19.46
CA PHE A 92 -3.09 -6.70 20.43
C PHE A 92 -2.59 -7.99 19.78
N THR A 93 -1.40 -8.43 20.16
CA THR A 93 -0.93 -9.80 19.91
C THR A 93 -1.46 -10.74 20.99
N MET A 94 -1.58 -12.04 20.69
CA MET A 94 -1.99 -13.05 21.68
C MET A 94 -1.08 -13.03 22.93
N ARG A 95 0.19 -12.67 22.76
CA ARG A 95 1.17 -12.49 23.84
C ARG A 95 0.79 -11.39 24.85
N GLU A 96 0.11 -10.35 24.42
CA GLU A 96 -0.35 -9.24 25.26
C GLU A 96 -1.66 -9.63 25.98
N LEU A 97 -2.63 -10.21 25.28
CA LEU A 97 -3.88 -10.73 25.87
C LEU A 97 -3.61 -11.81 26.94
N LEU A 98 -2.65 -12.72 26.70
CA LEU A 98 -2.20 -13.72 27.67
C LEU A 98 -1.43 -13.15 28.88
N SER A 99 -1.12 -11.84 28.89
CA SER A 99 -0.56 -11.15 30.06
C SER A 99 -1.66 -10.57 30.96
N GLU A 100 -2.81 -10.19 30.39
CA GLU A 100 -3.97 -9.69 31.10
C GLU A 100 -4.75 -10.83 31.76
N LEU A 101 -4.93 -11.96 31.06
CA LEU A 101 -5.58 -13.19 31.58
C LEU A 101 -4.85 -13.87 32.77
N LYS A 102 -3.77 -13.29 33.30
CA LYS A 102 -3.06 -13.77 34.49
C LYS A 102 -3.51 -13.13 35.81
N SER A 103 -4.47 -12.20 35.78
CA SER A 103 -4.96 -11.50 36.99
C SER A 103 -6.17 -12.15 37.66
N GLU A 104 -6.88 -13.08 37.00
CA GLU A 104 -8.14 -13.66 37.50
C GLU A 104 -8.05 -15.18 37.71
N GLU A 105 -7.69 -15.59 38.93
CA GLU A 105 -7.88 -16.96 39.41
C GLU A 105 -9.23 -17.09 40.13
N ALA A 106 -10.19 -17.83 39.54
CA ALA A 106 -11.43 -18.22 40.21
C ALA A 106 -11.96 -19.59 39.71
N ASP A 107 -12.14 -20.49 40.68
CA ASP A 107 -12.83 -21.79 40.74
C ASP A 107 -13.44 -22.46 39.49
N ASP A 108 -13.16 -23.77 39.39
CA ASP A 108 -13.72 -24.69 38.39
C ASP A 108 -14.91 -25.47 38.96
N VAL A 109 -16.04 -25.50 38.24
CA VAL A 109 -17.25 -26.26 38.61
C VAL A 109 -17.82 -26.99 37.39
N THR A 110 -17.93 -28.32 37.50
CA THR A 110 -18.35 -29.23 36.41
C THR A 110 -19.77 -29.76 36.61
N THR A 111 -20.60 -29.67 35.57
CA THR A 111 -21.91 -30.34 35.43
C THR A 111 -22.22 -30.58 33.93
N PRO A 112 -23.08 -31.55 33.55
CA PRO A 112 -22.94 -32.25 32.26
C PRO A 112 -23.77 -31.71 31.08
N GLN A 113 -23.35 -32.00 29.85
CA GLN A 113 -24.02 -31.63 28.59
C GLN A 113 -25.45 -32.19 28.42
N SER A 114 -26.26 -31.44 27.68
CA SER A 114 -27.40 -31.92 26.88
C SER A 114 -27.15 -31.65 25.38
N GLN A 115 -27.62 -32.53 24.50
CA GLN A 115 -27.12 -32.61 23.11
C GLN A 115 -27.81 -31.64 22.12
N GLN A 116 -26.99 -30.85 21.40
CA GLN A 116 -27.28 -30.40 20.03
C GLN A 116 -26.01 -30.58 19.17
N SER A 117 -26.16 -31.27 18.03
CA SER A 117 -25.10 -32.18 17.55
C SER A 117 -24.19 -31.65 16.43
N THR A 118 -24.11 -30.34 16.22
CA THR A 118 -23.24 -29.72 15.18
C THR A 118 -22.12 -28.82 15.71
N PRO A 119 -22.35 -27.82 16.58
CA PRO A 119 -21.25 -26.96 17.07
C PRO A 119 -20.25 -27.74 17.93
N HIS A 120 -20.77 -28.67 18.75
CA HIS A 120 -19.97 -29.48 19.66
C HIS A 120 -18.95 -30.36 18.91
N LEU A 121 -19.26 -30.82 17.70
CA LEU A 121 -18.36 -31.67 16.92
C LEU A 121 -17.17 -30.88 16.35
N GLN A 122 -17.43 -29.65 15.89
CA GLN A 122 -16.39 -28.74 15.40
C GLN A 122 -15.50 -28.24 16.55
N ASN A 123 -16.10 -27.87 17.68
CA ASN A 123 -15.38 -27.48 18.89
C ASN A 123 -14.46 -28.61 19.41
N ASN A 124 -14.92 -29.87 19.34
CA ASN A 124 -14.08 -31.02 19.67
C ASN A 124 -12.90 -31.18 18.70
N ALA A 125 -13.13 -31.08 17.39
CA ALA A 125 -12.07 -31.20 16.38
C ALA A 125 -10.98 -30.11 16.54
N ALA A 126 -11.38 -28.85 16.77
CA ALA A 126 -10.44 -27.76 17.07
C ALA A 126 -9.62 -28.03 18.35
N MET A 127 -10.23 -28.60 19.39
CA MET A 127 -9.52 -29.03 20.59
C MET A 127 -8.56 -30.20 20.34
N GLU A 128 -8.92 -31.19 19.52
CA GLU A 128 -8.05 -32.33 19.18
C GLU A 128 -6.79 -31.87 18.42
N LEU A 129 -6.93 -30.92 17.50
CA LEU A 129 -5.79 -30.28 16.83
C LEU A 129 -4.89 -29.55 17.84
N ILE A 130 -5.45 -28.69 18.71
CA ILE A 130 -4.66 -27.92 19.69
C ILE A 130 -3.95 -28.82 20.71
N ASN A 131 -4.59 -29.90 21.16
CA ASN A 131 -4.01 -30.87 22.09
C ASN A 131 -2.89 -31.72 21.45
N SER A 132 -2.85 -31.86 20.12
CA SER A 132 -1.86 -32.68 19.40
C SER A 132 -0.63 -31.90 18.90
N VAL A 133 -0.64 -30.56 18.93
CA VAL A 133 0.56 -29.75 18.66
C VAL A 133 1.67 -30.05 19.67
N THR A 134 2.87 -30.30 19.17
CA THR A 134 4.08 -30.39 19.99
C THR A 134 5.08 -29.32 19.55
N GLY A 135 5.41 -28.40 20.46
CA GLY A 135 6.39 -27.35 20.21
C GLY A 135 7.82 -27.92 20.11
N ALA A 136 8.58 -27.45 19.12
CA ALA A 136 9.94 -27.93 18.85
C ALA A 136 10.89 -27.72 20.04
N ASP A 137 10.84 -26.55 20.67
CA ASP A 137 11.66 -26.16 21.83
C ASP A 137 10.86 -26.16 23.15
N GLU A 138 11.55 -25.97 24.27
CA GLU A 138 10.91 -25.94 25.60
C GLU A 138 10.00 -24.72 25.79
N GLU A 139 10.36 -23.59 25.19
CA GLU A 139 9.50 -22.41 25.13
C GLU A 139 8.24 -22.71 24.29
N GLY A 140 8.34 -23.36 23.14
CA GLY A 140 7.19 -23.78 22.33
C GLY A 140 6.28 -24.78 23.05
N ARG A 141 6.83 -25.73 23.79
CA ARG A 141 6.03 -26.59 24.69
C ARG A 141 5.37 -25.80 25.82
N SER A 142 5.99 -24.73 26.28
CA SER A 142 5.41 -23.82 27.28
C SER A 142 4.28 -22.96 26.71
N ARG A 143 4.48 -22.35 25.53
CA ARG A 143 3.44 -21.67 24.74
C ARG A 143 2.25 -22.61 24.51
N GLN A 144 2.47 -23.85 24.05
CA GLN A 144 1.36 -24.76 23.76
C GLN A 144 0.53 -25.11 24.99
N ARG A 145 1.13 -25.26 26.18
CA ARG A 145 0.37 -25.48 27.43
C ARG A 145 -0.56 -24.31 27.73
N ILE A 146 -0.12 -23.08 27.49
CA ILE A 146 -0.93 -21.86 27.68
C ILE A 146 -2.04 -21.78 26.62
N LEU A 147 -1.72 -22.05 25.35
CA LEU A 147 -2.68 -22.06 24.24
C LEU A 147 -3.78 -23.13 24.44
N THR A 148 -3.40 -24.34 24.86
CA THR A 148 -4.35 -25.41 25.20
C THR A 148 -5.24 -25.06 26.39
N PHE A 149 -4.74 -24.29 27.37
CA PHE A 149 -5.55 -23.78 28.48
C PHE A 149 -6.56 -22.71 28.01
N ALA A 150 -6.09 -21.72 27.24
CA ALA A 150 -6.93 -20.67 26.66
C ALA A 150 -8.02 -21.25 25.75
N ALA A 151 -7.67 -22.20 24.87
CA ALA A 151 -8.61 -22.92 24.01
C ALA A 151 -9.76 -23.58 24.78
N ARG A 152 -9.46 -24.23 25.93
CA ARG A 152 -10.49 -24.82 26.79
C ARG A 152 -11.39 -23.78 27.45
N ARG A 153 -10.85 -22.60 27.81
CA ARG A 153 -11.66 -21.49 28.34
C ARG A 153 -12.61 -20.94 27.27
N TYR A 154 -12.14 -20.69 26.05
CA TYR A 154 -13.00 -20.23 24.95
C TYR A 154 -14.02 -21.29 24.50
N ALA A 155 -13.61 -22.56 24.40
CA ALA A 155 -14.53 -23.66 24.09
C ALA A 155 -15.70 -23.70 25.08
N SER A 156 -15.43 -23.66 26.38
CA SER A 156 -16.48 -23.65 27.41
C SER A 156 -17.15 -22.29 27.62
N ALA A 157 -16.66 -21.19 27.03
CA ALA A 157 -17.44 -19.96 26.89
C ALA A 157 -18.51 -20.15 25.82
N ILE A 158 -18.14 -20.67 24.65
CA ILE A 158 -19.03 -20.92 23.51
C ILE A 158 -20.05 -22.03 23.81
N GLU A 159 -19.71 -23.04 24.62
CA GLU A 159 -20.68 -24.03 25.14
C GLU A 159 -21.77 -23.40 26.02
N ARG A 160 -21.51 -22.25 26.66
CA ARG A 160 -22.46 -21.50 27.50
C ARG A 160 -23.18 -20.39 26.73
N ASN A 161 -22.50 -19.76 25.79
CA ASN A 161 -23.01 -18.71 24.92
C ASN A 161 -22.49 -18.90 23.48
N PRO A 162 -23.24 -19.57 22.58
CA PRO A 162 -22.85 -19.74 21.19
C PRO A 162 -22.76 -18.43 20.39
N GLU A 163 -23.31 -17.32 20.89
CA GLU A 163 -23.26 -15.99 20.26
C GLU A 163 -22.08 -15.14 20.75
N ASP A 164 -21.16 -15.72 21.54
CA ASP A 164 -19.93 -15.08 22.02
C ASP A 164 -18.88 -14.96 20.88
N TYR A 165 -19.06 -13.91 20.05
CA TYR A 165 -18.17 -13.63 18.93
C TYR A 165 -16.73 -13.31 19.38
N ASP A 166 -16.53 -12.77 20.58
CA ASP A 166 -15.22 -12.45 21.13
C ASP A 166 -14.48 -13.72 21.57
N ALA A 167 -15.15 -14.69 22.19
CA ALA A 167 -14.59 -16.01 22.46
C ALA A 167 -14.24 -16.76 21.16
N LEU A 168 -15.09 -16.65 20.11
CA LEU A 168 -14.82 -17.23 18.79
C LEU A 168 -13.60 -16.59 18.11
N TYR A 169 -13.51 -15.26 18.12
CA TYR A 169 -12.37 -14.50 17.60
C TYR A 169 -11.07 -14.84 18.32
N ASN A 170 -11.07 -14.85 19.66
CA ASN A 170 -9.87 -15.18 20.42
C ASN A 170 -9.47 -16.66 20.32
N TRP A 171 -10.41 -17.58 20.13
CA TRP A 171 -10.06 -18.98 19.82
C TRP A 171 -9.42 -19.12 18.43
N ALA A 172 -9.86 -18.34 17.43
CA ALA A 172 -9.22 -18.31 16.12
C ALA A 172 -7.77 -17.79 16.19
N LEU A 173 -7.48 -16.80 17.04
CA LEU A 173 -6.11 -16.37 17.35
C LEU A 173 -5.28 -17.50 18.00
N VAL A 174 -5.84 -18.21 18.98
CA VAL A 174 -5.19 -19.37 19.62
C VAL A 174 -4.89 -20.50 18.63
N LEU A 175 -5.77 -20.72 17.65
CA LEU A 175 -5.56 -21.68 16.56
C LEU A 175 -4.43 -21.24 15.62
N GLN A 176 -4.31 -19.94 15.27
CA GLN A 176 -3.19 -19.43 14.49
C GLN A 176 -1.85 -19.52 15.23
N GLU A 177 -1.77 -19.08 16.48
CA GLU A 177 -0.53 -19.17 17.28
C GLU A 177 -0.13 -20.65 17.51
N SER A 178 -1.11 -21.55 17.69
CA SER A 178 -0.87 -23.00 17.71
C SER A 178 -0.31 -23.52 16.37
N ALA A 179 -0.77 -22.97 15.24
CA ALA A 179 -0.30 -23.32 13.90
C ALA A 179 1.14 -22.85 13.64
N ASP A 180 1.53 -21.67 14.14
CA ASP A 180 2.92 -21.19 14.11
C ASP A 180 3.85 -21.95 15.07
N ASN A 181 3.29 -22.56 16.13
CA ASN A 181 4.04 -23.34 17.12
C ASN A 181 4.20 -24.84 16.74
N VAL A 182 3.66 -25.28 15.59
CA VAL A 182 3.88 -26.62 15.04
C VAL A 182 5.34 -26.81 14.61
N SER A 183 5.99 -27.88 15.08
CA SER A 183 7.34 -28.24 14.63
C SER A 183 7.40 -28.50 13.11
N PRO A 184 8.41 -28.00 12.37
CA PRO A 184 8.53 -28.24 10.92
C PRO A 184 8.56 -29.71 10.50
N ASP A 185 9.04 -30.60 11.39
CA ASP A 185 9.09 -32.05 11.17
C ASP A 185 7.77 -32.77 11.48
N SER A 186 6.74 -32.04 11.94
CA SER A 186 5.46 -32.64 12.36
C SER A 186 4.47 -32.80 11.18
N THR A 187 4.09 -34.04 10.90
CA THR A 187 3.05 -34.36 9.91
C THR A 187 1.62 -34.24 10.48
N SER A 188 1.46 -34.23 11.81
CA SER A 188 0.14 -34.13 12.46
C SER A 188 0.24 -33.47 13.85
N PRO A 189 -0.60 -32.49 14.20
CA PRO A 189 -1.57 -31.82 13.32
C PRO A 189 -0.84 -31.01 12.24
N SER A 190 -1.44 -30.90 11.04
CA SER A 190 -0.86 -30.06 9.99
C SER A 190 -1.15 -28.58 10.29
N LYS A 191 -0.20 -27.70 9.93
CA LYS A 191 -0.38 -26.25 10.06
C LYS A 191 -1.63 -25.76 9.32
N ASP A 192 -1.90 -26.31 8.13
CA ASP A 192 -3.07 -25.97 7.32
C ASP A 192 -4.41 -26.33 7.98
N ALA A 193 -4.47 -27.44 8.73
CA ALA A 193 -5.70 -27.83 9.46
C ALA A 193 -6.02 -26.85 10.61
N LEU A 194 -5.00 -26.43 11.37
CA LEU A 194 -5.16 -25.42 12.43
C LEU A 194 -5.58 -24.05 11.86
N LEU A 195 -5.00 -23.64 10.73
CA LEU A 195 -5.44 -22.41 10.04
C LEU A 195 -6.83 -22.55 9.41
N GLU A 196 -7.26 -23.74 9.00
CA GLU A 196 -8.63 -23.95 8.50
C GLU A 196 -9.67 -23.79 9.62
N GLU A 197 -9.44 -24.38 10.80
CA GLU A 197 -10.33 -24.16 11.94
C GLU A 197 -10.31 -22.70 12.42
N ALA A 198 -9.14 -22.03 12.36
CA ALA A 198 -9.07 -20.59 12.61
C ALA A 198 -9.96 -19.79 11.62
N CYS A 199 -9.91 -20.13 10.32
CA CYS A 199 -10.76 -19.53 9.30
C CYS A 199 -12.26 -19.75 9.59
N LYS A 200 -12.66 -20.96 10.01
CA LYS A 200 -14.05 -21.27 10.39
C LYS A 200 -14.51 -20.45 11.60
N LYS A 201 -13.63 -20.26 12.59
CA LYS A 201 -13.94 -19.47 13.80
C LYS A 201 -13.99 -17.96 13.54
N TYR A 202 -13.19 -17.43 12.62
CA TYR A 202 -13.36 -16.04 12.13
C TYR A 202 -14.63 -15.84 11.30
N ASP A 203 -14.98 -16.79 10.44
CA ASP A 203 -16.25 -16.80 9.70
C ASP A 203 -17.47 -16.82 10.64
N GLU A 204 -17.40 -17.59 11.73
CA GLU A 204 -18.41 -17.60 12.79
C GLU A 204 -18.48 -16.27 13.57
N ALA A 205 -17.34 -15.73 14.01
CA ALA A 205 -17.25 -14.45 14.72
C ALA A 205 -17.72 -13.26 13.86
N THR A 206 -17.38 -13.22 12.58
CA THR A 206 -17.77 -12.13 11.66
C THR A 206 -19.22 -12.23 11.17
N ARG A 207 -19.85 -13.41 11.23
CA ARG A 207 -21.32 -13.53 11.09
C ARG A 207 -22.05 -12.88 12.27
N LEU A 208 -21.57 -13.12 13.49
CA LEU A 208 -22.15 -12.59 14.72
C LEU A 208 -21.88 -11.09 14.90
N CYS A 209 -20.66 -10.64 14.57
CA CYS A 209 -20.27 -9.22 14.58
C CYS A 209 -19.69 -8.77 13.22
N PRO A 210 -20.54 -8.39 12.24
CA PRO A 210 -20.11 -7.96 10.90
C PRO A 210 -19.27 -6.67 10.83
N THR A 211 -19.03 -6.04 11.99
CA THR A 211 -18.19 -4.85 12.18
C THR A 211 -16.85 -5.14 12.85
N LEU A 212 -16.55 -6.40 13.22
CA LEU A 212 -15.31 -6.79 13.89
C LEU A 212 -14.13 -6.81 12.89
N HIS A 213 -13.55 -5.63 12.64
CA HIS A 213 -12.52 -5.43 11.63
C HIS A 213 -11.23 -6.24 11.89
N ASP A 214 -10.84 -6.44 13.15
CA ASP A 214 -9.69 -7.27 13.53
C ASP A 214 -9.89 -8.75 13.17
N ALA A 215 -11.13 -9.27 13.24
CA ALA A 215 -11.43 -10.62 12.78
C ALA A 215 -11.26 -10.75 11.26
N PHE A 216 -11.79 -9.80 10.47
CA PHE A 216 -11.55 -9.76 9.03
C PHE A 216 -10.05 -9.65 8.68
N TYR A 217 -9.29 -8.85 9.42
CA TYR A 217 -7.84 -8.68 9.22
C TYR A 217 -7.04 -9.94 9.55
N ASN A 218 -7.27 -10.56 10.72
CA ASN A 218 -6.54 -11.75 11.13
C ASN A 218 -6.99 -13.01 10.35
N TRP A 219 -8.25 -13.08 9.92
CA TRP A 219 -8.73 -14.07 8.96
C TRP A 219 -8.02 -13.94 7.61
N ALA A 220 -7.84 -12.71 7.10
CA ALA A 220 -7.08 -12.49 5.88
C ALA A 220 -5.62 -12.95 6.00
N ILE A 221 -4.99 -12.82 7.18
CA ILE A 221 -3.67 -13.39 7.47
C ILE A 221 -3.72 -14.92 7.43
N ALA A 222 -4.67 -15.55 8.15
CA ALA A 222 -4.82 -17.01 8.14
C ALA A 222 -4.97 -17.57 6.72
N ILE A 223 -5.85 -16.98 5.90
CA ILE A 223 -6.04 -17.36 4.49
C ILE A 223 -4.74 -17.14 3.69
N SER A 224 -4.02 -16.03 3.92
CA SER A 224 -2.75 -15.73 3.25
C SER A 224 -1.69 -16.81 3.52
N ASP A 225 -1.60 -17.33 4.75
CA ASP A 225 -0.63 -18.37 5.11
C ASP A 225 -1.00 -19.75 4.56
N ARG A 226 -2.31 -20.07 4.48
CA ARG A 226 -2.80 -21.22 3.71
C ARG A 226 -2.44 -21.10 2.24
N ALA A 227 -2.64 -19.93 1.62
CA ALA A 227 -2.33 -19.68 0.22
C ALA A 227 -0.83 -19.88 -0.09
N LYS A 228 0.08 -19.40 0.79
CA LYS A 228 1.53 -19.66 0.69
C LYS A 228 1.86 -21.15 0.70
N MET A 229 1.23 -21.94 1.59
CA MET A 229 1.44 -23.39 1.65
C MET A 229 0.94 -24.13 0.40
N ARG A 230 -0.05 -23.59 -0.31
CA ARG A 230 -0.53 -24.13 -1.61
C ARG A 230 0.26 -23.59 -2.82
N GLY A 231 1.26 -22.73 -2.61
CA GLY A 231 2.23 -22.32 -3.63
C GLY A 231 1.62 -21.62 -4.85
N ARG A 232 1.93 -22.11 -6.06
CA ARG A 232 1.45 -21.57 -7.34
C ARG A 232 0.35 -22.43 -7.96
N THR A 233 -0.72 -22.68 -7.21
CA THR A 233 -1.87 -23.50 -7.63
C THR A 233 -3.12 -22.65 -7.81
N LYS A 234 -4.16 -23.21 -8.45
CA LYS A 234 -5.48 -22.57 -8.55
C LYS A 234 -6.19 -22.45 -7.20
N GLU A 235 -5.89 -23.34 -6.27
CA GLU A 235 -6.33 -23.23 -4.87
C GLU A 235 -5.67 -22.03 -4.17
N ALA A 236 -4.36 -21.83 -4.35
CA ALA A 236 -3.68 -20.63 -3.84
C ALA A 236 -4.25 -19.34 -4.47
N GLU A 237 -4.59 -19.34 -5.77
CA GLU A 237 -5.23 -18.20 -6.44
C GLU A 237 -6.58 -17.82 -5.81
N GLU A 238 -7.43 -18.80 -5.49
CA GLU A 238 -8.72 -18.54 -4.84
C GLU A 238 -8.54 -18.14 -3.36
N LEU A 239 -7.62 -18.77 -2.62
CA LEU A 239 -7.28 -18.33 -1.27
C LEU A 239 -6.77 -16.88 -1.25
N TRP A 240 -5.87 -16.48 -2.17
CA TRP A 240 -5.44 -15.08 -2.28
C TRP A 240 -6.58 -14.12 -2.67
N LYS A 241 -7.54 -14.56 -3.51
CA LYS A 241 -8.77 -13.80 -3.80
C LYS A 241 -9.68 -13.67 -2.57
N GLN A 242 -9.70 -14.64 -1.67
CA GLN A 242 -10.45 -14.56 -0.40
C GLN A 242 -9.71 -13.70 0.65
N ALA A 243 -8.39 -13.80 0.74
CA ALA A 243 -7.57 -12.95 1.62
C ALA A 243 -7.73 -11.47 1.24
N THR A 244 -7.66 -11.12 -0.04
CA THR A 244 -7.79 -9.73 -0.50
C THR A 244 -9.19 -9.14 -0.25
N LYS A 245 -10.28 -9.92 -0.35
CA LYS A 245 -11.63 -9.51 0.08
C LYS A 245 -11.73 -9.27 1.59
N ASN A 246 -11.07 -10.09 2.41
CA ASN A 246 -11.10 -9.93 3.87
C ASN A 246 -10.26 -8.73 4.32
N TYR A 247 -9.06 -8.49 3.73
CA TYR A 247 -8.31 -7.25 3.94
C TYR A 247 -9.11 -6.01 3.49
N GLU A 248 -9.79 -6.09 2.35
CA GLU A 248 -10.68 -5.02 1.88
C GLU A 248 -11.77 -4.70 2.91
N LYS A 249 -12.46 -5.72 3.43
CA LYS A 249 -13.51 -5.54 4.43
C LYS A 249 -12.97 -4.99 5.76
N ALA A 250 -11.79 -5.42 6.20
CA ALA A 250 -11.12 -4.86 7.37
C ALA A 250 -10.80 -3.36 7.18
N VAL A 251 -10.27 -2.97 6.02
CA VAL A 251 -9.94 -1.57 5.69
C VAL A 251 -11.19 -0.71 5.47
N GLN A 252 -12.31 -1.28 4.97
CA GLN A 252 -13.59 -0.58 4.91
C GLN A 252 -14.17 -0.25 6.29
N LEU A 253 -13.91 -1.11 7.28
CA LEU A 253 -14.36 -0.93 8.67
C LEU A 253 -13.40 -0.05 9.49
N ASN A 254 -12.09 -0.18 9.29
CA ASN A 254 -11.06 0.69 9.86
C ASN A 254 -10.10 1.15 8.76
N TRP A 255 -10.39 2.32 8.19
CA TRP A 255 -9.61 2.92 7.10
C TRP A 255 -8.24 3.44 7.55
N ASN A 256 -8.03 3.67 8.85
CA ASN A 256 -6.83 4.31 9.41
C ASN A 256 -5.77 3.28 9.85
N SER A 257 -5.59 2.20 9.09
CA SER A 257 -4.63 1.13 9.39
C SER A 257 -3.56 0.98 8.29
N PRO A 258 -2.37 1.59 8.45
CA PRO A 258 -1.23 1.40 7.55
C PRO A 258 -0.88 -0.08 7.38
N GLN A 259 -0.94 -0.85 8.46
CA GLN A 259 -0.62 -2.28 8.52
C GLN A 259 -1.59 -3.10 7.67
N ALA A 260 -2.90 -2.85 7.77
CA ALA A 260 -3.89 -3.55 6.95
C ALA A 260 -3.75 -3.21 5.46
N LEU A 261 -3.53 -1.93 5.12
CA LEU A 261 -3.28 -1.49 3.75
C LEU A 261 -2.00 -2.11 3.16
N ASN A 262 -0.92 -2.18 3.92
CA ASN A 262 0.31 -2.87 3.50
C ASN A 262 0.12 -4.37 3.28
N ASN A 263 -0.61 -5.04 4.18
CA ASN A 263 -0.82 -6.49 4.07
C ASN A 263 -1.80 -6.83 2.93
N TRP A 264 -2.78 -5.97 2.66
CA TRP A 264 -3.60 -6.02 1.44
C TRP A 264 -2.74 -5.88 0.18
N GLY A 265 -1.82 -4.90 0.16
CA GLY A 265 -0.85 -4.72 -0.93
C GLY A 265 0.01 -5.96 -1.18
N LEU A 266 0.49 -6.60 -0.11
CA LEU A 266 1.27 -7.86 -0.20
C LEU A 266 0.43 -9.02 -0.73
N ALA A 267 -0.82 -9.18 -0.27
CA ALA A 267 -1.72 -10.22 -0.78
C ALA A 267 -2.08 -10.02 -2.27
N LEU A 268 -2.22 -8.77 -2.71
CA LEU A 268 -2.37 -8.41 -4.12
C LEU A 268 -1.08 -8.69 -4.92
N GLN A 269 0.10 -8.41 -4.35
CA GLN A 269 1.40 -8.71 -4.97
C GLN A 269 1.58 -10.22 -5.21
N GLU A 270 1.30 -11.06 -4.20
CA GLU A 270 1.36 -12.53 -4.32
C GLU A 270 0.33 -13.07 -5.32
N LEU A 271 -0.92 -12.56 -5.28
CA LEU A 271 -1.94 -12.89 -6.27
C LEU A 271 -1.46 -12.54 -7.70
N SER A 272 -0.85 -11.36 -7.88
CA SER A 272 -0.32 -10.90 -9.17
C SER A 272 0.79 -11.79 -9.75
N ALA A 273 1.46 -12.58 -8.91
CA ALA A 273 2.53 -13.50 -9.33
C ALA A 273 2.02 -14.84 -9.90
N ILE A 274 0.71 -15.15 -9.75
CA ILE A 274 0.12 -16.44 -10.14
C ILE A 274 -1.11 -16.32 -11.07
N VAL A 275 -1.78 -15.17 -11.12
CA VAL A 275 -2.91 -14.92 -12.05
C VAL A 275 -2.45 -14.78 -13.52
N PRO A 276 -3.37 -14.96 -14.50
CA PRO A 276 -3.10 -14.66 -15.90
C PRO A 276 -2.67 -13.20 -16.13
N ALA A 277 -1.79 -12.96 -17.12
CA ALA A 277 -1.21 -11.65 -17.41
C ALA A 277 -2.25 -10.52 -17.64
N ARG A 278 -3.43 -10.87 -18.20
CA ARG A 278 -4.58 -9.96 -18.39
C ARG A 278 -5.14 -9.38 -17.09
N GLU A 279 -5.07 -10.11 -15.98
CA GLU A 279 -5.57 -9.71 -14.65
C GLU A 279 -4.46 -9.05 -13.82
N LYS A 280 -3.21 -9.49 -14.04
CA LYS A 280 -2.01 -9.04 -13.32
C LYS A 280 -1.87 -7.51 -13.28
N GLN A 281 -1.99 -6.83 -14.42
CA GLN A 281 -1.77 -5.38 -14.51
C GLN A 281 -2.71 -4.58 -13.60
N THR A 282 -3.99 -4.93 -13.56
CA THR A 282 -4.98 -4.29 -12.67
C THR A 282 -4.64 -4.55 -11.20
N ILE A 283 -4.32 -5.80 -10.85
CA ILE A 283 -3.99 -6.21 -9.48
C ILE A 283 -2.71 -5.52 -8.97
N VAL A 284 -1.68 -5.37 -9.82
CA VAL A 284 -0.45 -4.62 -9.48
C VAL A 284 -0.75 -3.13 -9.27
N LYS A 285 -1.58 -2.50 -10.12
CA LYS A 285 -2.00 -1.10 -9.93
C LYS A 285 -2.78 -0.91 -8.61
N THR A 286 -3.64 -1.86 -8.23
CA THR A 286 -4.29 -1.86 -6.91
C THR A 286 -3.28 -2.04 -5.77
N ALA A 287 -2.31 -2.94 -5.89
CA ALA A 287 -1.27 -3.14 -4.86
C ALA A 287 -0.46 -1.85 -4.61
N ILE A 288 -0.01 -1.17 -5.68
CA ILE A 288 0.67 0.13 -5.63
C ILE A 288 -0.19 1.17 -4.89
N SER A 289 -1.49 1.24 -5.20
CA SER A 289 -2.44 2.12 -4.51
C SER A 289 -2.52 1.84 -3.00
N LYS A 290 -2.58 0.57 -2.57
CA LYS A 290 -2.65 0.23 -1.13
C LYS A 290 -1.35 0.53 -0.40
N PHE A 291 -0.18 0.29 -1.00
CA PHE A 291 1.09 0.69 -0.38
C PHE A 291 1.22 2.22 -0.28
N ARG A 292 0.84 2.98 -1.32
CA ARG A 292 0.80 4.45 -1.26
C ARG A 292 -0.15 4.95 -0.17
N ALA A 293 -1.33 4.37 -0.03
CA ALA A 293 -2.27 4.72 1.04
C ALA A 293 -1.67 4.44 2.44
N ALA A 294 -0.99 3.29 2.63
CA ALA A 294 -0.29 3.00 3.88
C ALA A 294 0.80 4.02 4.22
N ILE A 295 1.54 4.52 3.22
CA ILE A 295 2.56 5.56 3.37
C ILE A 295 1.91 6.93 3.63
N GLN A 296 0.74 7.23 3.05
CA GLN A 296 0.01 8.48 3.31
C GLN A 296 -0.54 8.58 4.74
N LEU A 297 -0.92 7.44 5.34
CA LEU A 297 -1.29 7.38 6.77
C LEU A 297 -0.06 7.43 7.70
N GLN A 298 1.04 6.76 7.32
CA GLN A 298 2.29 6.80 8.06
C GLN A 298 3.49 6.96 7.12
N PHE A 299 3.95 8.20 6.94
CA PHE A 299 5.02 8.53 5.99
C PHE A 299 6.35 7.80 6.25
N ASP A 300 6.66 7.43 7.49
CA ASP A 300 7.90 6.69 7.82
C ASP A 300 7.71 5.16 7.89
N PHE A 301 6.61 4.63 7.37
CA PHE A 301 6.32 3.19 7.38
C PHE A 301 7.17 2.42 6.36
N HIS A 302 8.45 2.27 6.69
CA HIS A 302 9.51 1.68 5.88
C HIS A 302 9.18 0.30 5.26
N ARG A 303 8.24 -0.48 5.83
CA ARG A 303 7.75 -1.72 5.23
C ARG A 303 6.95 -1.46 3.96
N ALA A 304 5.97 -0.55 4.00
CA ALA A 304 5.18 -0.19 2.83
C ALA A 304 6.03 0.51 1.77
N ILE A 305 6.96 1.39 2.19
CA ILE A 305 7.95 2.06 1.31
C ILE A 305 8.80 1.00 0.57
N TYR A 306 9.35 0.03 1.30
CA TYR A 306 10.14 -1.06 0.70
C TYR A 306 9.30 -1.91 -0.26
N ASN A 307 8.12 -2.34 0.18
CA ASN A 307 7.24 -3.22 -0.60
C ASN A 307 6.80 -2.55 -1.91
N LEU A 308 6.43 -1.27 -1.86
CA LEU A 308 6.15 -0.46 -3.06
C LEU A 308 7.36 -0.41 -4.01
N GLY A 309 8.56 -0.19 -3.48
CA GLY A 309 9.80 -0.31 -4.24
C GLY A 309 9.96 -1.65 -4.95
N THR A 310 9.65 -2.78 -4.28
CA THR A 310 9.71 -4.12 -4.91
C THR A 310 8.64 -4.35 -5.97
N VAL A 311 7.43 -3.79 -5.80
CA VAL A 311 6.35 -3.91 -6.79
C VAL A 311 6.65 -3.08 -8.04
N LEU A 312 7.20 -1.87 -7.87
CA LEU A 312 7.65 -1.04 -8.99
C LEU A 312 8.81 -1.69 -9.75
N TYR A 313 9.72 -2.39 -9.06
CA TYR A 313 10.75 -3.22 -9.70
C TYR A 313 10.12 -4.33 -10.56
N GLY A 314 9.19 -5.10 -9.98
CA GLY A 314 8.50 -6.18 -10.69
C GLY A 314 7.73 -5.68 -11.92
N LEU A 315 7.06 -4.53 -11.80
CA LEU A 315 6.34 -3.90 -12.89
C LEU A 315 7.28 -3.40 -14.00
N ALA A 316 8.50 -2.96 -13.67
CA ALA A 316 9.53 -2.60 -14.65
C ALA A 316 9.98 -3.83 -15.46
N GLU A 317 10.31 -4.93 -14.78
CA GLU A 317 10.68 -6.22 -15.39
C GLU A 317 9.57 -6.78 -16.29
N ASP A 318 8.31 -6.76 -15.82
CA ASP A 318 7.15 -7.19 -16.61
C ASP A 318 6.96 -6.32 -17.87
N THR A 319 6.99 -4.99 -17.72
CA THR A 319 6.82 -4.05 -18.84
C THR A 319 7.94 -4.17 -19.87
N LEU A 320 9.18 -4.37 -19.41
CA LEU A 320 10.33 -4.64 -20.28
C LEU A 320 10.14 -5.95 -21.07
N ARG A 321 9.75 -7.04 -20.37
CA ARG A 321 9.54 -8.37 -20.97
C ARG A 321 8.38 -8.43 -21.97
N THR A 322 7.31 -7.68 -21.75
CA THR A 322 6.13 -7.65 -22.62
C THR A 322 6.34 -6.80 -23.89
N GLY A 323 7.52 -6.19 -24.06
CA GLY A 323 7.89 -5.45 -25.29
C GLY A 323 7.80 -3.93 -25.17
N GLY A 324 7.66 -3.40 -23.96
CA GLY A 324 7.56 -1.96 -23.70
C GLY A 324 6.12 -1.46 -23.54
N ALA A 325 5.99 -0.14 -23.42
CA ALA A 325 4.74 0.56 -23.19
C ALA A 325 3.76 0.37 -24.38
N ILE A 326 2.64 -0.31 -24.14
CA ILE A 326 1.61 -0.55 -25.16
C ILE A 326 0.89 0.76 -25.51
N ASN A 327 0.73 1.69 -24.56
CA ASN A 327 0.30 3.06 -24.82
C ASN A 327 1.45 4.05 -24.61
N PRO A 328 1.54 5.14 -25.40
CA PRO A 328 2.47 6.27 -25.14
C PRO A 328 2.27 7.00 -23.80
N LYS A 329 1.29 6.59 -22.99
CA LYS A 329 0.99 7.10 -21.64
C LYS A 329 1.51 6.19 -20.51
N ASP A 330 1.90 4.94 -20.81
CA ASP A 330 2.38 4.01 -19.77
C ASP A 330 3.81 4.40 -19.33
N VAL A 331 4.08 4.35 -18.02
CA VAL A 331 5.38 4.74 -17.45
C VAL A 331 6.49 3.83 -17.97
N SER A 332 7.57 4.41 -18.52
CA SER A 332 8.68 3.64 -19.08
C SER A 332 9.36 2.76 -18.01
N PRO A 333 9.89 1.56 -18.36
CA PRO A 333 10.61 0.71 -17.42
C PRO A 333 11.73 1.43 -16.67
N ASN A 334 12.46 2.35 -17.32
CA ASN A 334 13.54 3.11 -16.69
C ASN A 334 13.05 4.05 -15.57
N GLU A 335 11.87 4.68 -15.74
CA GLU A 335 11.28 5.51 -14.68
C GLU A 335 10.67 4.63 -13.56
N LEU A 336 10.15 3.43 -13.86
CA LEU A 336 9.74 2.46 -12.85
C LEU A 336 10.93 1.94 -12.02
N TYR A 337 12.07 1.64 -12.65
CA TYR A 337 13.32 1.29 -11.97
C TYR A 337 13.86 2.46 -11.12
N SER A 338 13.82 3.70 -11.65
CA SER A 338 14.16 4.93 -10.93
C SER A 338 13.29 5.13 -9.67
N GLN A 339 11.96 5.03 -9.80
CA GLN A 339 11.03 5.11 -8.68
C GLN A 339 11.24 3.97 -7.67
N SER A 340 11.43 2.74 -8.13
CA SER A 340 11.79 1.60 -7.28
C SER A 340 13.05 1.87 -6.45
N ALA A 341 14.09 2.41 -7.09
CA ALA A 341 15.35 2.75 -6.43
C ALA A 341 15.20 3.87 -5.40
N ILE A 342 14.39 4.90 -5.69
CA ILE A 342 14.04 5.98 -4.74
C ILE A 342 13.37 5.39 -3.50
N TYR A 343 12.36 4.52 -3.68
CA TYR A 343 11.66 3.86 -2.58
C TYR A 343 12.56 2.94 -1.75
N ILE A 344 13.40 2.11 -2.38
CA ILE A 344 14.33 1.22 -1.68
C ILE A 344 15.40 2.02 -0.93
N ALA A 345 15.92 3.11 -1.52
CA ALA A 345 16.82 4.04 -0.84
C ALA A 345 16.16 4.70 0.39
N ALA A 346 14.91 5.13 0.28
CA ALA A 346 14.16 5.73 1.39
C ALA A 346 13.92 4.72 2.53
N ALA A 347 13.53 3.48 2.20
CA ALA A 347 13.36 2.42 3.19
C ALA A 347 14.68 2.09 3.92
N HIS A 348 15.80 2.04 3.19
CA HIS A 348 17.12 1.85 3.78
C HIS A 348 17.55 3.05 4.65
N ALA A 349 17.33 4.30 4.22
CA ALA A 349 17.65 5.49 5.01
C ALA A 349 16.90 5.54 6.35
N LEU A 350 15.62 5.14 6.36
CA LEU A 350 14.80 5.06 7.58
C LEU A 350 15.20 3.90 8.50
N LYS A 351 15.68 2.77 7.96
CA LYS A 351 16.11 1.58 8.72
C LYS A 351 17.41 0.96 8.16
N PRO A 352 18.59 1.59 8.35
CA PRO A 352 19.84 1.12 7.72
C PRO A 352 20.31 -0.25 8.24
N ASN A 353 19.89 -0.63 9.45
CA ASN A 353 20.25 -1.90 10.08
C ASN A 353 19.50 -3.12 9.47
N TYR A 354 18.52 -2.91 8.59
CA TYR A 354 17.79 -4.00 7.93
C TYR A 354 18.59 -4.52 6.73
N SER A 355 19.30 -5.64 6.92
CA SER A 355 20.18 -6.26 5.91
C SER A 355 19.50 -6.53 4.56
N VAL A 356 18.20 -6.82 4.56
CA VAL A 356 17.36 -6.97 3.36
C VAL A 356 17.34 -5.67 2.55
N TYR A 357 17.15 -4.52 3.20
CA TYR A 357 17.12 -3.21 2.54
C TYR A 357 18.51 -2.84 2.01
N SER A 358 19.57 -3.12 2.76
CA SER A 358 20.96 -2.90 2.32
C SER A 358 21.32 -3.76 1.10
N SER A 359 20.73 -4.96 1.00
CA SER A 359 20.93 -5.88 -0.12
C SER A 359 20.13 -5.47 -1.36
N ALA A 360 18.86 -5.08 -1.19
CA ALA A 360 18.03 -4.53 -2.25
C ALA A 360 18.59 -3.22 -2.80
N LEU A 361 19.06 -2.32 -1.92
CA LEU A 361 19.71 -1.08 -2.34
C LEU A 361 20.95 -1.35 -3.19
N ARG A 362 21.76 -2.36 -2.86
CA ARG A 362 22.93 -2.74 -3.68
C ARG A 362 22.54 -3.15 -5.11
N LEU A 363 21.37 -3.74 -5.32
CA LEU A 363 20.86 -4.10 -6.65
C LEU A 363 20.43 -2.84 -7.44
N VAL A 364 19.77 -1.89 -6.79
CA VAL A 364 19.12 -0.75 -7.46
C VAL A 364 19.86 0.59 -7.37
N ARG A 365 21.00 0.68 -6.65
CA ARG A 365 21.76 1.95 -6.49
C ARG A 365 22.20 2.55 -7.81
N SER A 366 22.48 1.73 -8.83
CA SER A 366 22.82 2.16 -10.19
C SER A 366 21.65 2.70 -11.01
N MET A 367 20.41 2.53 -10.53
CA MET A 367 19.18 3.08 -11.12
C MET A 367 18.83 4.46 -10.55
N LEU A 368 19.53 4.91 -9.50
CA LEU A 368 19.45 6.29 -9.01
C LEU A 368 20.29 7.24 -9.89
N PRO A 369 19.84 8.48 -10.12
CA PRO A 369 20.60 9.49 -10.86
C PRO A 369 21.66 10.16 -9.97
N LEU A 370 22.61 9.37 -9.45
CA LEU A 370 23.66 9.80 -8.53
C LEU A 370 24.43 11.04 -9.06
N PRO A 371 24.75 12.06 -8.23
CA PRO A 371 24.62 12.11 -6.77
C PRO A 371 23.25 12.55 -6.25
N TYR A 372 22.20 12.48 -7.07
CA TYR A 372 20.84 12.89 -6.72
C TYR A 372 19.93 11.68 -6.46
N LEU A 373 18.84 11.90 -5.72
CA LEU A 373 17.78 10.91 -5.51
C LEU A 373 16.80 10.90 -6.70
N LYS A 374 16.40 12.08 -7.20
CA LYS A 374 15.61 12.22 -8.43
C LYS A 374 16.16 13.34 -9.31
N VAL A 375 16.08 13.15 -10.62
CA VAL A 375 16.33 14.16 -11.64
C VAL A 375 15.20 14.09 -12.66
N GLY A 376 14.74 15.23 -13.15
CA GLY A 376 13.68 15.28 -14.16
C GLY A 376 13.47 16.69 -14.69
N TYR A 377 12.38 16.89 -15.42
CA TYR A 377 11.96 18.21 -15.89
C TYR A 377 10.70 18.68 -15.18
N LEU A 378 10.66 19.97 -14.86
CA LEU A 378 9.47 20.69 -14.40
C LEU A 378 9.42 22.04 -15.11
N THR A 379 8.21 22.49 -15.43
CA THR A 379 7.94 23.83 -15.94
C THR A 379 7.73 24.77 -14.76
N ALA A 380 8.53 25.84 -14.69
CA ALA A 380 8.61 26.71 -13.52
C ALA A 380 8.65 28.20 -13.94
N PRO A 381 8.20 29.13 -13.09
CA PRO A 381 8.24 30.56 -13.39
C PRO A 381 9.67 31.12 -13.26
N PRO A 382 9.92 32.38 -13.67
CA PRO A 382 11.19 33.04 -13.39
C PRO A 382 11.46 33.13 -11.87
N ALA A 383 12.62 32.67 -11.41
CA ALA A 383 12.93 32.63 -9.98
C ALA A 383 12.81 34.02 -9.31
N GLY A 384 12.24 34.03 -8.10
CA GLY A 384 11.86 35.27 -7.41
C GLY A 384 10.51 35.88 -7.86
N LYS A 385 9.78 35.22 -8.77
CA LYS A 385 8.38 35.50 -9.10
C LYS A 385 7.57 34.20 -9.04
N SER A 386 6.91 33.91 -7.91
CA SER A 386 6.05 32.71 -7.81
C SER A 386 4.84 32.73 -8.75
N ILE A 387 4.42 33.91 -9.21
CA ILE A 387 3.36 34.11 -10.20
C ILE A 387 3.94 34.90 -11.38
N ALA A 388 3.74 34.40 -12.60
CA ALA A 388 4.17 35.01 -13.86
C ALA A 388 3.23 34.60 -15.00
N PRO A 389 3.10 35.40 -16.09
CA PRO A 389 2.34 35.03 -17.28
C PRO A 389 2.85 33.71 -17.88
N HIS A 390 1.97 32.87 -18.44
CA HIS A 390 2.34 31.53 -18.92
C HIS A 390 3.51 31.52 -19.94
N SER A 391 3.69 32.59 -20.71
CA SER A 391 4.83 32.81 -21.63
C SER A 391 6.20 32.82 -20.94
N ASP A 392 6.25 33.18 -19.66
CA ASP A 392 7.47 33.37 -18.91
C ASP A 392 7.96 32.07 -18.26
N TRP A 393 7.05 31.12 -18.03
CA TRP A 393 7.32 29.80 -17.47
C TRP A 393 8.15 28.95 -18.43
N LYS A 394 9.16 28.26 -17.90
CA LYS A 394 10.15 27.54 -18.70
C LYS A 394 10.40 26.15 -18.15
N LYS A 395 10.17 25.15 -19.01
CA LYS A 395 10.60 23.77 -18.79
C LYS A 395 12.10 23.74 -18.52
N SER A 396 12.45 23.35 -17.30
CA SER A 396 13.80 23.37 -16.74
C SER A 396 14.11 22.01 -16.14
N GLN A 397 15.39 21.65 -16.10
CA GLN A 397 15.81 20.46 -15.37
C GLN A 397 15.86 20.77 -13.87
N PHE A 398 15.36 19.87 -13.05
CA PHE A 398 15.42 19.92 -11.60
C PHE A 398 16.11 18.67 -11.05
N VAL A 399 16.78 18.83 -9.92
CA VAL A 399 17.43 17.76 -9.16
C VAL A 399 16.96 17.80 -7.70
N LEU A 400 16.84 16.64 -7.08
CA LEU A 400 16.50 16.47 -5.66
C LEU A 400 17.60 15.64 -5.00
N ASN A 401 18.32 16.23 -4.05
CA ASN A 401 19.27 15.52 -3.19
C ASN A 401 18.71 15.39 -1.76
N HIS A 402 19.58 15.19 -0.76
CA HIS A 402 19.21 15.11 0.65
C HIS A 402 19.06 16.50 1.32
N GLU A 403 19.45 17.58 0.64
CA GLU A 403 19.41 18.97 1.12
C GLU A 403 18.17 19.72 0.62
N GLY A 404 17.78 19.53 -0.64
CA GLY A 404 16.79 20.38 -1.30
C GLY A 404 16.42 19.98 -2.75
N LEU A 405 15.34 20.59 -3.25
CA LEU A 405 14.94 20.59 -4.66
C LEU A 405 15.56 21.80 -5.35
N GLN A 406 16.31 21.60 -6.43
CA GLN A 406 17.15 22.64 -7.05
C GLN A 406 16.98 22.66 -8.58
N GLN A 407 16.79 23.84 -9.17
CA GLN A 407 16.73 24.07 -10.61
C GLN A 407 18.15 24.15 -11.19
N VAL A 408 18.49 23.31 -12.17
CA VAL A 408 19.84 23.26 -12.77
C VAL A 408 20.07 24.48 -13.67
N SER A 409 21.19 25.19 -13.50
CA SER A 409 21.52 26.31 -14.38
C SER A 409 22.16 25.83 -15.69
N LYS A 410 22.14 26.70 -16.72
CA LYS A 410 22.79 26.42 -18.02
C LYS A 410 24.32 26.43 -17.97
N LEU A 411 24.94 26.77 -16.84
CA LEU A 411 26.39 26.64 -16.61
C LEU A 411 26.72 25.24 -16.08
N ASP A 412 25.94 24.73 -15.13
CA ASP A 412 26.20 23.44 -14.45
C ASP A 412 26.02 22.24 -15.38
N GLN A 413 25.10 22.35 -16.37
CA GLN A 413 24.92 21.35 -17.42
C GLN A 413 26.19 21.09 -18.28
N LYS A 414 27.25 21.91 -18.16
CA LYS A 414 28.56 21.68 -18.80
C LYS A 414 29.62 21.03 -17.90
N GLN A 415 29.32 20.73 -16.64
CA GLN A 415 30.32 20.23 -15.67
C GLN A 415 30.16 18.75 -15.26
N LEU A 416 29.28 17.99 -15.91
CA LEU A 416 29.40 16.53 -15.94
C LEU A 416 30.51 16.12 -16.94
N PRO A 417 31.23 15.02 -16.71
CA PRO A 417 32.70 15.11 -16.62
C PRO A 417 33.42 15.15 -17.98
N GLN A 418 33.87 16.34 -18.38
CA GLN A 418 35.01 16.52 -19.29
C GLN A 418 36.01 17.55 -18.72
N SER A 419 37.22 17.05 -18.43
CA SER A 419 38.51 17.74 -18.25
C SER A 419 38.54 19.21 -17.80
N LEU A 420 39.17 19.45 -16.64
CA LEU A 420 39.59 20.77 -16.14
C LEU A 420 40.50 21.53 -17.13
N SER A 421 39.94 22.47 -17.90
CA SER A 421 40.66 23.58 -18.52
C SER A 421 39.69 24.67 -19.01
N GLY A 422 40.04 25.95 -18.87
CA GLY A 422 39.26 27.08 -19.40
C GLY A 422 38.93 28.15 -18.38
N ARG A 423 39.86 29.08 -18.14
CA ARG A 423 39.62 30.30 -17.35
C ARG A 423 39.13 31.41 -18.27
N THR A 424 37.89 31.87 -18.08
CA THR A 424 37.32 33.04 -18.77
C THR A 424 36.38 33.80 -17.83
N ASP A 425 36.50 35.12 -17.80
CA ASP A 425 35.61 36.00 -17.03
C ASP A 425 34.17 35.97 -17.59
N VAL A 426 33.18 36.01 -16.69
CA VAL A 426 31.75 36.15 -17.05
C VAL A 426 31.14 37.23 -16.18
N THR A 427 30.44 38.17 -16.80
CA THR A 427 29.76 39.27 -16.11
C THR A 427 28.60 38.76 -15.27
N ASN A 428 28.47 39.31 -14.05
CA ASN A 428 27.54 38.79 -13.05
C ASN A 428 26.07 39.06 -13.44
N SER A 429 25.46 38.10 -14.13
CA SER A 429 24.05 38.08 -14.47
C SER A 429 23.37 36.96 -13.68
N ASP A 430 23.11 37.24 -12.41
CA ASP A 430 22.46 36.35 -11.44
C ASP A 430 21.05 35.93 -11.90
N LYS A 431 21.01 34.95 -12.79
CA LYS A 431 19.83 34.12 -13.04
C LYS A 431 19.67 33.22 -11.81
N LYS A 432 19.06 33.78 -10.77
CA LYS A 432 18.58 33.04 -9.61
C LYS A 432 17.93 31.76 -10.10
N ALA A 433 18.35 30.64 -9.53
CA ALA A 433 17.68 29.36 -9.69
C ALA A 433 16.59 29.24 -8.62
N ILE A 434 15.53 28.49 -8.90
CA ILE A 434 14.61 28.03 -7.84
C ILE A 434 15.36 26.98 -7.01
N LYS A 435 15.53 27.27 -5.72
CA LYS A 435 16.03 26.33 -4.70
C LYS A 435 15.02 26.28 -3.57
N ILE A 436 14.73 25.08 -3.08
CA ILE A 436 13.90 24.83 -1.90
C ILE A 436 14.69 23.88 -1.01
N GLU A 437 15.13 24.33 0.16
CA GLU A 437 15.80 23.46 1.12
C GLU A 437 14.73 22.58 1.82
N VAL A 438 15.07 21.33 2.14
CA VAL A 438 14.18 20.40 2.85
C VAL A 438 13.71 20.92 4.22
N PRO A 439 14.53 21.62 5.03
CA PRO A 439 14.07 22.28 6.26
C PRO A 439 12.99 23.34 6.05
N ASP A 440 12.91 23.96 4.87
CA ASP A 440 11.98 25.05 4.59
C ASP A 440 10.59 24.55 4.18
N ILE A 441 10.45 23.26 3.84
CA ILE A 441 9.21 22.65 3.34
C ILE A 441 8.19 22.51 4.48
N VAL A 442 6.99 23.03 4.26
CA VAL A 442 5.83 22.93 5.16
C VAL A 442 4.86 21.87 4.65
N SER A 443 4.51 21.91 3.36
CA SER A 443 3.63 20.93 2.72
C SER A 443 3.94 20.76 1.23
N VAL A 444 3.54 19.61 0.67
CA VAL A 444 3.75 19.28 -0.75
C VAL A 444 2.49 18.61 -1.29
N SER A 445 1.87 19.21 -2.30
CA SER A 445 0.54 18.84 -2.80
C SER A 445 0.44 18.90 -4.32
N ALA A 446 -0.48 18.11 -4.88
CA ALA A 446 -0.95 18.33 -6.24
C ALA A 446 -1.77 19.62 -6.27
N CYS A 447 -1.61 20.42 -7.32
CA CYS A 447 -2.25 21.73 -7.46
C CYS A 447 -3.05 21.80 -8.76
N SER A 448 -4.32 22.19 -8.66
CA SER A 448 -5.25 22.39 -9.78
C SER A 448 -5.64 23.85 -9.96
N ASP A 449 -4.75 24.78 -9.58
CA ASP A 449 -4.96 26.22 -9.73
C ASP A 449 -4.93 26.62 -11.21
N LEU A 450 -6.03 27.23 -11.67
CA LEU A 450 -6.24 27.61 -13.08
C LEU A 450 -5.30 28.73 -13.56
N THR A 451 -4.56 29.37 -12.66
CA THR A 451 -3.50 30.34 -13.01
C THR A 451 -2.19 29.67 -13.43
N LEU A 452 -2.02 28.36 -13.22
CA LEU A 452 -0.85 27.60 -13.66
C LEU A 452 -0.89 27.31 -15.19
N PRO A 453 0.27 27.17 -15.85
CA PRO A 453 0.32 26.66 -17.21
C PRO A 453 -0.25 25.23 -17.33
N PRO A 454 -0.77 24.83 -18.50
CA PRO A 454 -1.31 23.48 -18.71
C PRO A 454 -0.32 22.36 -18.38
N GLY A 455 -0.75 21.43 -17.53
CA GLY A 455 0.01 20.27 -17.06
C GLY A 455 -0.49 19.79 -15.70
N ALA A 456 0.29 18.97 -15.00
CA ALA A 456 -0.03 18.52 -13.64
C ALA A 456 0.69 19.40 -12.61
N GLY A 457 -0.06 20.25 -11.91
CA GLY A 457 0.50 21.25 -11.00
C GLY A 457 1.02 20.65 -9.69
N LEU A 458 2.11 21.23 -9.18
CA LEU A 458 2.78 20.92 -7.92
C LEU A 458 2.87 22.20 -7.09
N CYS A 459 2.31 22.19 -5.87
CA CYS A 459 2.61 23.21 -4.88
C CYS A 459 3.62 22.66 -3.87
N VAL A 460 4.68 23.41 -3.63
CA VAL A 460 5.60 23.22 -2.49
C VAL A 460 5.44 24.43 -1.59
N ASP A 461 4.72 24.28 -0.49
CA ASP A 461 4.56 25.33 0.50
C ASP A 461 5.82 25.40 1.35
N THR A 462 6.41 26.59 1.49
CA THR A 462 7.61 26.80 2.31
C THR A 462 7.39 27.86 3.37
N VAL A 463 8.28 27.93 4.36
CA VAL A 463 8.36 29.02 5.35
C VAL A 463 8.60 30.41 4.71
N HIS A 464 8.88 30.46 3.41
CA HIS A 464 9.04 31.69 2.61
C HIS A 464 7.89 31.92 1.61
N GLY A 465 6.84 31.10 1.67
CA GLY A 465 5.67 31.14 0.78
C GLY A 465 5.61 29.96 -0.21
N PRO A 466 4.54 29.85 -1.02
CA PRO A 466 4.36 28.76 -1.97
C PRO A 466 5.27 28.92 -3.20
N VAL A 467 5.81 27.78 -3.64
CA VAL A 467 6.53 27.64 -4.92
C VAL A 467 5.73 26.69 -5.81
N PHE A 468 5.23 27.23 -6.92
CA PHE A 468 4.45 26.49 -7.91
C PHE A 468 5.33 25.97 -9.04
N LEU A 469 5.15 24.71 -9.38
CA LEU A 469 5.84 23.99 -10.46
C LEU A 469 4.79 23.17 -11.25
N VAL A 470 5.08 22.82 -12.50
CA VAL A 470 4.17 22.00 -13.33
C VAL A 470 4.94 20.83 -13.94
N ALA A 471 4.44 19.62 -13.74
CA ALA A 471 4.96 18.40 -14.35
C ALA A 471 4.26 18.10 -15.69
N ASP A 472 4.97 17.40 -16.58
CA ASP A 472 4.46 17.03 -17.91
C ASP A 472 3.23 16.11 -17.89
N SER A 473 3.02 15.36 -16.80
CA SER A 473 1.89 14.44 -16.61
C SER A 473 1.62 14.19 -15.12
N TRP A 474 0.46 13.61 -14.81
CA TRP A 474 0.07 13.26 -13.44
C TRP A 474 0.95 12.17 -12.83
N GLU A 475 1.44 11.23 -13.64
CA GLU A 475 2.37 10.17 -13.23
C GLU A 475 3.76 10.74 -12.92
N SER A 476 4.17 11.78 -13.66
CA SER A 476 5.40 12.54 -13.39
C SER A 476 5.28 13.38 -12.10
N LEU A 477 4.12 14.02 -11.89
CA LEU A 477 3.79 14.72 -10.65
C LEU A 477 3.85 13.79 -9.44
N ASP A 478 3.19 12.63 -9.52
CA ASP A 478 3.24 11.55 -8.53
C ASP A 478 4.68 11.19 -8.16
N GLY A 479 5.53 10.94 -9.17
CA GLY A 479 6.94 10.61 -8.98
C GLY A 479 7.78 11.73 -8.35
N TRP A 480 7.35 13.00 -8.44
CA TRP A 480 7.94 14.13 -7.71
C TRP A 480 7.39 14.25 -6.29
N LEU A 481 6.08 14.13 -6.10
CA LEU A 481 5.41 14.15 -4.78
C LEU A 481 6.00 13.07 -3.86
N ASP A 482 6.06 11.83 -4.35
CA ASP A 482 6.58 10.68 -3.62
C ASP A 482 8.06 10.88 -3.24
N ALA A 483 8.88 11.41 -4.15
CA ALA A 483 10.30 11.65 -3.91
C ALA A 483 10.54 12.78 -2.90
N ILE A 484 9.89 13.94 -3.04
CA ILE A 484 10.07 15.08 -2.12
C ILE A 484 9.56 14.72 -0.72
N ARG A 485 8.39 14.07 -0.61
CA ARG A 485 7.86 13.57 0.67
C ARG A 485 8.78 12.54 1.32
N SER A 486 9.42 11.67 0.53
CA SER A 486 10.41 10.72 1.05
C SER A 486 11.62 11.43 1.65
N VAL A 487 12.22 12.40 0.95
CA VAL A 487 13.36 13.18 1.49
C VAL A 487 12.97 13.94 2.76
N TYR A 488 11.82 14.64 2.75
CA TYR A 488 11.33 15.37 3.92
C TYR A 488 11.10 14.45 5.12
N THR A 489 10.53 13.26 4.91
CA THR A 489 10.32 12.28 5.99
C THR A 489 11.64 11.77 6.57
N ILE A 490 12.63 11.51 5.71
CA ILE A 490 13.99 11.10 6.12
C ILE A 490 14.66 12.21 6.95
N TYR A 491 14.54 13.46 6.53
CA TYR A 491 15.00 14.63 7.28
C TYR A 491 14.30 14.74 8.65
N ALA A 492 12.96 14.70 8.67
CA ALA A 492 12.15 14.78 9.90
C ALA A 492 12.37 13.61 10.88
N ARG A 493 12.91 12.48 10.41
CA ARG A 493 13.37 11.35 11.24
C ARG A 493 14.86 11.39 11.60
N GLY A 494 15.57 12.47 11.27
CA GLY A 494 17.00 12.65 11.58
C GLY A 494 17.91 11.69 10.80
N LYS A 495 17.61 11.45 9.52
CA LYS A 495 18.31 10.48 8.66
C LYS A 495 18.92 11.06 7.37
N SER A 496 18.98 12.40 7.23
CA SER A 496 19.59 13.04 6.05
C SER A 496 21.02 12.56 5.77
N GLU A 497 21.87 12.41 6.78
CA GLU A 497 23.24 11.86 6.64
C GLU A 497 23.27 10.45 6.03
N VAL A 498 22.27 9.61 6.35
CA VAL A 498 22.16 8.25 5.80
C VAL A 498 21.78 8.32 4.33
N LEU A 499 20.82 9.20 3.96
CA LEU A 499 20.46 9.44 2.58
C LEU A 499 21.60 10.09 1.78
N ALA A 500 22.37 10.99 2.40
CA ALA A 500 23.55 11.58 1.82
C ALA A 500 24.55 10.50 1.40
N GLY A 501 24.97 9.63 2.33
CA GLY A 501 25.84 8.49 2.02
C GLY A 501 25.29 7.57 0.91
N ILE A 502 23.97 7.31 0.89
CA ILE A 502 23.34 6.52 -0.18
C ILE A 502 23.54 7.18 -1.56
N VAL A 503 23.36 8.50 -1.67
CA VAL A 503 23.42 9.18 -2.99
C VAL A 503 24.82 9.66 -3.38
N THR A 504 25.71 10.00 -2.44
CA THR A 504 27.02 10.61 -2.76
C THR A 504 28.17 9.63 -2.95
N GLY A 505 28.21 8.49 -2.24
CA GLY A 505 29.33 7.54 -2.31
C GLY A 505 29.42 6.54 -1.17
#